data_AF-A0A7X4C010-F1
#
_entry.id   AF-A0A7X4C010-F1
#
_cell.length_a   1.000
_cell.length_b   1.000
_cell.length_c   1.000
_cell.angle_alpha   90.00
_cell.angle_beta   90.00
_cell.angle_gamma   90.00
#
_symmetry.space_group_name_H-M   'P 1'
#
loop_
_entity.id
_entity.type
_entity.pdbx_description
1 polymer ?
#
loop_
_entity_poly.entity_id
_entity_poly.type
_entity_poly.pdbx_seq_one_letter_code
_entity_poly.pdbx_strand_id
1 'polypeptide(L)'
;MVYGREVEGRLLTFGVSGKLILNNLVMFDDQTDSEWSQAFGTALSGPLEGTELELVASRLMSWEAWKTLYPDTQVLDKRGLYRRDTYETYYTDPSAGILGRQVRDFRLPLKDLVLGVEIGTAKRAYSYDDLAETPIANDTLGGLEIVVIHEPEAGFAAAWSRLLDDEAYAIAQGPFGMNAPEVLTFEQANEAQIGDAPTVSGPVMRDRETGSIWSASTGEAISGPLRGASLIQIPTTPSFWFAWVDLFPDTTVWGE
;
A
#
# COMPACT_ATOMS: atom_id res chain seq x y z
N MET A 1 4.05 -2.57 6.22
CA MET A 1 3.66 -1.59 7.26
C MET A 1 4.90 -0.83 7.70
N VAL A 2 4.81 0.49 7.74
CA VAL A 2 5.85 1.40 8.25
C VAL A 2 5.14 2.40 9.16
N TYR A 3 5.73 2.69 10.32
CA TYR A 3 5.12 3.59 11.30
C TYR A 3 6.03 4.79 11.58
N GLY A 4 5.40 5.94 11.82
CA GLY A 4 6.04 7.08 12.46
C GLY A 4 6.44 6.69 13.88
N ARG A 5 7.67 7.04 14.28
CA ARG A 5 8.20 6.73 15.62
C ARG A 5 8.13 7.89 16.60
N GLU A 6 7.49 8.98 16.22
CA GLU A 6 7.23 10.11 17.09
C GLU A 6 5.84 9.96 17.70
N VAL A 7 5.77 9.90 19.03
CA VAL A 7 4.55 9.70 19.79
C VAL A 7 4.48 10.77 20.86
N GLU A 8 3.44 11.60 20.84
CA GLU A 8 3.24 12.69 21.81
C GLU A 8 4.48 13.60 21.96
N GLY A 9 5.15 13.92 20.83
CA GLY A 9 6.37 14.74 20.80
C GLY A 9 7.63 14.04 21.33
N ARG A 10 7.56 12.72 21.56
CA ARG A 10 8.71 11.89 21.98
C ARG A 10 9.14 10.99 20.84
N LEU A 11 10.43 10.99 20.55
CA LEU A 11 11.03 10.10 19.58
C LEU A 11 11.32 8.75 20.23
N LEU A 12 10.67 7.69 19.75
CA LEU A 12 10.82 6.33 20.25
C LEU A 12 11.86 5.53 19.44
N THR A 13 12.47 4.54 20.10
CA THR A 13 13.32 3.52 19.50
C THR A 13 12.70 2.16 19.78
N PHE A 14 12.45 1.39 18.72
CA PHE A 14 11.77 0.10 18.82
C PHE A 14 12.74 -1.08 18.70
N GLY A 15 12.49 -2.10 19.51
CA GLY A 15 13.16 -3.40 19.47
C GLY A 15 12.19 -4.55 19.25
N VAL A 16 12.77 -5.76 19.08
CA VAL A 16 12.00 -7.01 18.94
C VAL A 16 11.86 -7.69 20.31
N SER A 17 10.63 -7.93 20.77
CA SER A 17 10.42 -8.56 22.09
C SER A 17 10.62 -10.08 22.08
N GLY A 18 10.58 -10.70 20.90
CA GLY A 18 10.53 -12.16 20.73
C GLY A 18 9.14 -12.78 20.92
N LYS A 19 8.12 -11.96 21.23
CA LYS A 19 6.73 -12.39 21.36
C LYS A 19 5.98 -12.25 20.03
N LEU A 20 4.93 -13.05 19.88
CA LEU A 20 3.99 -12.98 18.77
C LEU A 20 2.56 -12.87 19.28
N ILE A 21 1.74 -12.11 18.54
CA ILE A 21 0.28 -12.11 18.66
C ILE A 21 -0.29 -12.28 17.25
N LEU A 22 -1.18 -13.27 17.05
CA LEU A 22 -1.77 -13.55 15.72
C LEU A 22 -0.71 -13.70 14.61
N ASN A 23 0.39 -14.41 14.89
CA ASN A 23 1.56 -14.55 14.00
C ASN A 23 2.30 -13.26 13.65
N ASN A 24 1.98 -12.14 14.28
CA ASN A 24 2.62 -10.84 14.08
C ASN A 24 3.55 -10.50 15.25
N LEU A 25 4.62 -9.76 14.95
CA LEU A 25 5.60 -9.34 15.93
C LEU A 25 4.97 -8.44 17.00
N VAL A 26 5.33 -8.69 18.25
CA VAL A 26 5.22 -7.68 19.32
C VAL A 26 6.57 -6.96 19.43
N MET A 27 6.55 -5.65 19.25
CA MET A 27 7.71 -4.78 19.44
C MET A 27 7.73 -4.27 20.88
N PHE A 28 8.84 -3.67 21.31
CA PHE A 28 8.88 -2.86 22.53
C PHE A 28 9.56 -1.52 22.21
N ASP A 29 9.30 -0.47 22.98
CA ASP A 29 10.08 0.78 22.92
C ASP A 29 11.06 0.90 24.10
N ASP A 30 12.28 1.38 23.84
CA ASP A 30 13.33 1.53 24.86
C ASP A 30 13.02 2.61 25.92
N GLN A 31 12.10 3.54 25.63
CA GLN A 31 11.86 4.71 26.46
C GLN A 31 10.93 4.42 27.62
N THR A 32 9.97 3.51 27.43
CA THR A 32 8.92 3.22 28.38
C THR A 32 8.74 1.73 28.66
N ASP A 33 9.46 0.87 27.93
CA ASP A 33 9.29 -0.58 27.93
C ASP A 33 7.83 -0.99 27.61
N SER A 34 7.08 -0.15 26.89
CA SER A 34 5.74 -0.52 26.44
C SER A 34 5.85 -1.56 25.32
N GLU A 35 4.91 -2.50 25.29
CA GLU A 35 4.85 -3.52 24.25
C GLU A 35 3.83 -3.12 23.19
N TRP A 36 4.17 -3.27 21.91
CA TRP A 36 3.40 -2.77 20.78
C TRP A 36 3.07 -3.86 19.78
N SER A 37 1.84 -3.88 19.26
CA SER A 37 1.48 -4.72 18.13
C SER A 37 2.07 -4.13 16.84
N GLN A 38 2.92 -4.87 16.13
CA GLN A 38 3.37 -4.47 14.79
C GLN A 38 2.18 -4.40 13.80
N ALA A 39 1.19 -5.27 13.98
CA ALA A 39 0.04 -5.36 13.08
C ALA A 39 -0.92 -4.17 13.23
N PHE A 40 -1.16 -3.73 14.47
CA PHE A 40 -2.12 -2.64 14.76
C PHE A 40 -1.45 -1.29 14.96
N GLY A 41 -0.13 -1.25 15.18
CA GLY A 41 0.56 -0.03 15.58
C GLY A 41 0.16 0.47 16.97
N THR A 42 -0.56 -0.31 17.77
CA THR A 42 -1.03 0.09 19.09
C THR A 42 -0.16 -0.51 20.20
N ALA A 43 0.11 0.29 21.23
CA ALA A 43 0.68 -0.20 22.48
C ALA A 43 -0.31 -1.12 23.20
N LEU A 44 0.08 -2.38 23.38
CA LEU A 44 -0.69 -3.43 24.03
C LEU A 44 -0.60 -3.39 25.55
N SER A 45 0.52 -2.91 26.09
CA SER A 45 0.73 -2.79 27.53
C SER A 45 1.85 -1.82 27.86
N GLY A 46 1.90 -1.37 29.11
CA GLY A 46 2.93 -0.46 29.62
C GLY A 46 2.45 1.00 29.67
N PRO A 47 3.36 1.94 29.95
CA PRO A 47 3.00 3.36 30.13
C PRO A 47 2.30 4.02 28.93
N LEU A 48 2.46 3.46 27.73
CA LEU A 48 1.84 3.98 26.51
C LEU A 48 0.62 3.16 26.05
N GLU A 49 0.11 2.21 26.85
CA GLU A 49 -1.02 1.35 26.49
C GLU A 49 -2.21 2.12 25.87
N GLY A 50 -2.71 1.59 24.75
CA GLY A 50 -3.79 2.21 23.97
C GLY A 50 -3.35 3.32 23.01
N THR A 51 -2.09 3.76 23.07
CA THR A 51 -1.54 4.73 22.11
C THR A 51 -1.33 4.07 20.75
N GLU A 52 -1.66 4.79 19.68
CA GLU A 52 -1.52 4.35 18.29
C GLU A 52 -0.36 5.06 17.59
N LEU A 53 0.38 4.32 16.77
CA LEU A 53 1.40 4.85 15.87
C LEU A 53 0.77 5.32 14.55
N GLU A 54 1.31 6.41 14.01
CA GLU A 54 0.93 6.87 12.67
C GLU A 54 1.41 5.86 11.62
N LEU A 55 0.46 5.24 10.90
CA LEU A 55 0.79 4.38 9.75
C LEU A 55 1.20 5.25 8.56
N VAL A 56 2.43 5.05 8.09
CA VAL A 56 3.01 5.80 6.98
C VAL A 56 2.86 4.99 5.69
N ALA A 57 2.38 5.64 4.64
CA ALA A 57 2.33 5.04 3.31
C ALA A 57 3.74 4.61 2.87
N SER A 58 3.86 3.35 2.45
CA SER A 58 5.13 2.75 2.03
C SER A 58 4.92 1.96 0.75
N ARG A 59 6.01 1.68 0.02
CA ARG A 59 5.95 0.96 -1.25
C ARG A 59 6.82 -0.29 -1.16
N LEU A 60 6.22 -1.42 -1.51
CA LEU A 60 6.94 -2.66 -1.76
C LEU A 60 7.09 -2.81 -3.27
N MET A 61 8.30 -2.99 -3.75
CA MET A 61 8.61 -3.24 -5.15
C MET A 61 10.00 -3.88 -5.30
N SER A 62 10.30 -4.41 -6.48
CA SER A 62 11.63 -4.93 -6.79
C SER A 62 12.70 -3.83 -6.72
N TRP A 63 13.93 -4.21 -6.38
CA TRP A 63 15.04 -3.25 -6.32
C TRP A 63 15.36 -2.63 -7.68
N GLU A 64 15.21 -3.38 -8.76
CA GLU A 64 15.39 -2.89 -10.13
C GLU A 64 14.38 -1.80 -10.47
N ALA A 65 13.10 -2.04 -10.20
CA ALA A 65 12.05 -1.06 -10.43
C ALA A 65 12.26 0.19 -9.53
N TRP A 66 12.58 0.00 -8.25
CA TRP A 66 12.88 1.11 -7.33
C TRP A 66 14.06 1.97 -7.83
N LYS A 67 15.17 1.35 -8.22
CA LYS A 67 16.36 2.08 -8.70
C LYS A 67 16.11 2.79 -10.02
N THR A 68 15.20 2.29 -10.84
CA THR A 68 14.82 2.97 -12.09
C THR A 68 14.07 4.26 -11.80
N LEU A 69 13.18 4.26 -10.79
CA LEU A 69 12.47 5.47 -10.34
C LEU A 69 13.37 6.42 -9.53
N TYR A 70 14.25 5.86 -8.69
CA TYR A 70 15.06 6.61 -7.72
C TYR A 70 16.54 6.21 -7.79
N PRO A 71 17.26 6.59 -8.86
CA PRO A 71 18.62 6.14 -9.14
C PRO A 71 19.64 6.49 -8.05
N ASP A 72 19.42 7.58 -7.34
CA ASP A 72 20.31 8.06 -6.27
C ASP A 72 20.02 7.44 -4.90
N THR A 73 19.02 6.55 -4.80
CA THR A 73 18.67 5.90 -3.53
C THR A 73 19.86 5.14 -2.96
N GLN A 74 20.10 5.36 -1.66
CA GLN A 74 21.00 4.57 -0.84
C GLN A 74 20.25 3.41 -0.18
N VAL A 75 20.88 2.24 -0.14
CA VAL A 75 20.35 1.05 0.55
C VAL A 75 21.23 0.74 1.75
N LEU A 76 20.62 0.35 2.87
CA LEU A 76 21.35 -0.10 4.05
C LEU A 76 22.01 -1.46 3.78
N ASP A 77 23.34 -1.49 3.74
CA ASP A 77 24.10 -2.74 3.62
C ASP A 77 24.40 -3.34 5.00
N LYS A 78 23.68 -4.42 5.35
CA LYS A 78 23.92 -5.25 6.54
C LYS A 78 25.00 -6.33 6.32
N ARG A 79 25.71 -6.32 5.18
CA ARG A 79 26.73 -7.29 4.75
C ARG A 79 26.22 -8.74 4.67
N GLY A 80 24.95 -8.91 4.31
CA GLY A 80 24.29 -10.22 4.19
C GLY A 80 24.43 -10.89 2.83
N LEU A 81 23.92 -12.12 2.70
CA LEU A 81 23.81 -12.85 1.44
C LEU A 81 22.51 -12.47 0.71
N TYR A 82 22.50 -11.38 -0.05
CA TYR A 82 21.31 -10.86 -0.75
C TYR A 82 20.87 -11.63 -2.01
N ARG A 83 21.44 -12.82 -2.28
CA ARG A 83 21.24 -13.55 -3.55
C ARG A 83 20.11 -14.58 -3.51
N ARG A 84 19.53 -14.85 -2.34
CA ARG A 84 18.48 -15.85 -2.18
C ARG A 84 17.44 -15.36 -1.20
N ASP A 85 16.19 -15.68 -1.49
CA ASP A 85 15.11 -15.52 -0.54
C ASP A 85 15.17 -16.67 0.48
N THR A 86 15.49 -16.34 1.74
CA THR A 86 15.56 -17.32 2.83
C THR A 86 14.19 -17.80 3.28
N TYR A 87 13.11 -17.19 2.81
CA TYR A 87 11.72 -17.47 3.17
C TYR A 87 10.95 -18.21 2.06
N GLU A 88 11.58 -18.61 0.95
CA GLU A 88 10.94 -19.34 -0.14
C GLU A 88 10.13 -20.56 0.34
N THR A 89 10.71 -21.37 1.23
CA THR A 89 10.01 -22.52 1.84
C THR A 89 8.83 -22.10 2.68
N TYR A 90 8.90 -20.96 3.36
CA TYR A 90 7.79 -20.45 4.15
C TYR A 90 6.61 -20.05 3.27
N TYR A 91 6.83 -19.44 2.11
CA TYR A 91 5.71 -19.06 1.23
C TYR A 91 4.98 -20.26 0.62
N THR A 92 5.71 -21.35 0.35
CA THR A 92 5.18 -22.54 -0.32
C THR A 92 4.62 -23.60 0.63
N ASP A 93 4.98 -23.53 1.92
CA ASP A 93 4.42 -24.40 2.95
C ASP A 93 2.92 -24.12 3.19
N PRO A 94 2.04 -25.11 3.39
CA PRO A 94 0.60 -24.88 3.55
C PRO A 94 0.17 -24.43 4.95
N SER A 95 1.08 -24.23 5.91
CA SER A 95 0.74 -23.85 7.29
C SER A 95 0.51 -22.35 7.48
N ALA A 96 -0.40 -22.01 8.40
CA ALA A 96 -0.71 -20.63 8.78
C ALA A 96 0.23 -20.13 9.89
N GLY A 97 1.47 -19.80 9.52
CA GLY A 97 2.45 -19.27 10.47
C GLY A 97 2.81 -20.23 11.61
N ILE A 98 3.41 -19.70 12.67
CA ILE A 98 3.90 -20.47 13.82
C ILE A 98 2.77 -20.84 14.79
N LEU A 99 1.83 -19.92 15.01
CA LEU A 99 0.71 -20.07 15.95
C LEU A 99 -0.53 -20.71 15.31
N GLY A 100 -0.53 -20.92 13.99
CA GLY A 100 -1.73 -21.29 13.24
C GLY A 100 -2.67 -20.10 13.01
N ARG A 101 -3.64 -20.28 12.11
CA ARG A 101 -4.74 -19.32 11.90
C ARG A 101 -5.73 -19.37 13.06
N GLN A 102 -6.27 -18.22 13.44
CA GLN A 102 -7.32 -18.12 14.46
C GLN A 102 -8.72 -18.12 13.85
N VAL A 103 -8.87 -17.53 12.66
CA VAL A 103 -10.11 -17.46 11.90
C VAL A 103 -10.09 -18.47 10.75
N ARG A 104 -11.21 -19.17 10.56
CA ARG A 104 -11.41 -20.08 9.41
C ARG A 104 -12.20 -19.36 8.35
N ASP A 105 -11.49 -18.80 7.38
CA ASP A 105 -12.06 -18.14 6.23
C ASP A 105 -11.58 -18.83 4.95
N PHE A 106 -12.50 -19.05 4.00
CA PHE A 106 -12.25 -19.78 2.76
C PHE A 106 -12.61 -18.95 1.51
N ARG A 107 -12.86 -17.65 1.67
CA ARG A 107 -13.10 -16.74 0.54
C ARG A 107 -11.90 -16.69 -0.40
N LEU A 108 -10.69 -16.68 0.17
CA LEU A 108 -9.42 -16.76 -0.55
C LEU A 108 -8.55 -17.94 -0.06
N PRO A 109 -7.61 -18.43 -0.88
CA PRO A 109 -6.61 -19.40 -0.46
C PRO A 109 -5.84 -18.92 0.79
N LEU A 110 -5.40 -19.86 1.62
CA LEU A 110 -4.82 -19.56 2.93
C LEU A 110 -3.63 -18.58 2.86
N LYS A 111 -2.72 -18.78 1.90
CA LYS A 111 -1.55 -17.94 1.64
C LYS A 111 -1.70 -17.11 0.37
N ASP A 112 -2.94 -16.79 0.02
CA ASP A 112 -3.14 -15.78 -1.02
C ASP A 112 -2.53 -14.44 -0.56
N LEU A 113 -1.84 -13.76 -1.47
CA LEU A 113 -1.28 -12.44 -1.20
C LEU A 113 -2.39 -11.42 -1.43
N VAL A 114 -2.62 -10.60 -0.42
CA VAL A 114 -3.63 -9.54 -0.47
C VAL A 114 -3.02 -8.19 -0.15
N LEU A 115 -3.52 -7.16 -0.81
CA LEU A 115 -3.30 -5.78 -0.39
C LEU A 115 -4.46 -5.41 0.53
N GLY A 116 -4.18 -5.24 1.82
CA GLY A 116 -5.14 -4.72 2.77
C GLY A 116 -5.23 -3.19 2.69
N VAL A 117 -6.45 -2.66 2.63
CA VAL A 117 -6.73 -1.21 2.69
C VAL A 117 -7.67 -0.91 3.85
N GLU A 118 -7.30 0.10 4.63
CA GLU A 118 -7.99 0.49 5.86
C GLU A 118 -8.39 1.97 5.78
N ILE A 119 -9.70 2.27 5.76
CA ILE A 119 -10.22 3.64 5.73
C ILE A 119 -11.31 3.78 6.80
N GLY A 120 -10.99 4.52 7.86
CA GLY A 120 -11.83 4.58 9.05
C GLY A 120 -12.08 3.18 9.61
N THR A 121 -13.35 2.79 9.79
CA THR A 121 -13.72 1.43 10.22
C THR A 121 -13.76 0.43 9.07
N ALA A 122 -13.79 0.88 7.82
CA ALA A 122 -13.87 -0.01 6.67
C ALA A 122 -12.52 -0.70 6.40
N LYS A 123 -12.59 -1.99 6.05
CA LYS A 123 -11.44 -2.85 5.74
C LYS A 123 -11.78 -3.66 4.50
N ARG A 124 -10.88 -3.66 3.52
CA ARG A 124 -11.01 -4.47 2.30
C ARG A 124 -9.68 -5.09 1.93
N ALA A 125 -9.74 -6.34 1.50
CA ALA A 125 -8.62 -7.05 0.92
C ALA A 125 -8.79 -7.11 -0.60
N TYR A 126 -7.71 -6.86 -1.32
CA TYR A 126 -7.63 -7.02 -2.77
C TYR A 126 -6.64 -8.14 -3.05
N SER A 127 -7.10 -9.26 -3.62
CA SER A 127 -6.20 -10.35 -4.00
C SER A 127 -5.26 -9.90 -5.10
N TYR A 128 -3.98 -10.27 -4.98
CA TYR A 128 -3.01 -10.00 -6.04
C TYR A 128 -3.36 -10.78 -7.32
N ASP A 129 -3.99 -11.96 -7.20
CA ASP A 129 -4.45 -12.74 -8.36
C ASP A 129 -5.60 -12.02 -9.08
N ASP A 130 -6.61 -11.53 -8.35
CA ASP A 130 -7.70 -10.74 -8.92
C ASP A 130 -7.20 -9.44 -9.56
N LEU A 131 -6.23 -8.77 -8.90
CA LEU A 131 -5.58 -7.57 -9.44
C LEU A 131 -4.66 -7.88 -10.62
N ALA A 132 -4.16 -9.11 -10.79
CA ALA A 132 -3.42 -9.48 -11.99
C ALA A 132 -4.35 -9.55 -13.22
N GLU A 133 -5.63 -9.91 -13.03
CA GLU A 133 -6.65 -9.89 -14.06
C GLU A 133 -7.21 -8.47 -14.29
N THR A 134 -7.39 -7.70 -13.22
CA THR A 134 -7.88 -6.32 -13.25
C THR A 134 -6.88 -5.37 -12.54
N PRO A 135 -5.80 -4.95 -13.23
CA PRO A 135 -4.68 -4.23 -12.60
C PRO A 135 -4.99 -2.79 -12.16
N ILE A 136 -6.16 -2.27 -12.52
CA ILE A 136 -6.63 -0.94 -12.11
C ILE A 136 -8.07 -1.09 -11.60
N ALA A 137 -8.21 -1.15 -10.29
CA ALA A 137 -9.47 -1.31 -9.59
C ALA A 137 -9.94 0.04 -9.03
N ASN A 138 -10.85 0.71 -9.74
CA ASN A 138 -11.55 1.87 -9.18
C ASN A 138 -12.58 1.39 -8.17
N ASP A 139 -12.56 1.97 -6.98
CA ASP A 139 -13.36 1.51 -5.86
C ASP A 139 -13.76 2.66 -4.93
N THR A 140 -14.72 2.38 -4.04
CA THR A 140 -15.15 3.25 -2.95
C THR A 140 -15.10 2.45 -1.65
N LEU A 141 -14.33 2.92 -0.67
CA LEU A 141 -14.17 2.27 0.64
C LEU A 141 -14.28 3.29 1.77
N GLY A 142 -15.16 3.02 2.74
CA GLY A 142 -15.37 3.95 3.85
C GLY A 142 -15.82 5.35 3.44
N GLY A 143 -16.41 5.50 2.24
CA GLY A 143 -16.81 6.78 1.66
C GLY A 143 -15.69 7.52 0.91
N LEU A 144 -14.47 6.98 0.85
CA LEU A 144 -13.38 7.55 0.06
C LEU A 144 -13.29 6.86 -1.30
N GLU A 145 -13.15 7.65 -2.35
CA GLU A 145 -12.92 7.19 -3.72
C GLU A 145 -11.43 6.84 -3.88
N ILE A 146 -11.14 5.58 -4.19
CA ILE A 146 -9.77 5.07 -4.30
C ILE A 146 -9.56 4.30 -5.61
N VAL A 147 -8.31 4.24 -6.08
CA VAL A 147 -7.87 3.30 -7.12
C VAL A 147 -6.81 2.40 -6.53
N VAL A 148 -7.01 1.10 -6.64
CA VAL A 148 -6.01 0.10 -6.31
C VAL A 148 -5.34 -0.37 -7.59
N ILE A 149 -4.02 -0.41 -7.57
CA ILE A 149 -3.21 -0.81 -8.71
C ILE A 149 -2.29 -1.97 -8.33
N HIS A 150 -2.06 -2.85 -9.29
CA HIS A 150 -1.05 -3.90 -9.18
C HIS A 150 -0.20 -3.97 -10.44
N GLU A 151 1.12 -4.02 -10.24
CA GLU A 151 2.11 -4.30 -11.25
C GLU A 151 2.86 -5.58 -10.88
N PRO A 152 2.52 -6.73 -11.48
CA PRO A 152 3.14 -8.00 -11.16
C PRO A 152 4.65 -8.02 -11.40
N GLU A 153 5.14 -7.39 -12.48
CA GLU A 153 6.56 -7.41 -12.86
C GLU A 153 7.45 -6.69 -11.82
N ALA A 154 7.00 -5.55 -11.30
CA ALA A 154 7.69 -4.85 -10.22
C ALA A 154 7.35 -5.42 -8.82
N GLY A 155 6.41 -6.36 -8.71
CA GLY A 155 5.86 -6.80 -7.43
C GLY A 155 5.22 -5.65 -6.64
N PHE A 156 4.73 -4.64 -7.35
CA PHE A 156 4.23 -3.41 -6.76
C PHE A 156 2.70 -3.44 -6.67
N ALA A 157 2.16 -2.98 -5.55
CA ALA A 157 0.74 -2.71 -5.41
C ALA A 157 0.54 -1.50 -4.49
N ALA A 158 -0.40 -0.64 -4.83
CA ALA A 158 -0.69 0.57 -4.08
C ALA A 158 -2.17 0.96 -4.20
N ALA A 159 -2.62 1.78 -3.26
CA ALA A 159 -3.90 2.46 -3.33
C ALA A 159 -3.66 3.97 -3.36
N TRP A 160 -4.40 4.67 -4.21
CA TRP A 160 -4.36 6.13 -4.34
C TRP A 160 -5.76 6.70 -4.14
N SER A 161 -5.87 7.88 -3.55
CA SER A 161 -7.11 8.64 -3.61
C SER A 161 -7.40 9.03 -5.06
N ARG A 162 -8.66 8.89 -5.48
CA ARG A 162 -9.14 9.41 -6.77
C ARG A 162 -9.66 10.85 -6.65
N LEU A 163 -9.63 11.43 -5.45
CA LEU A 163 -9.97 12.84 -5.24
C LEU A 163 -8.76 13.71 -5.56
N LEU A 164 -9.00 14.83 -6.24
CA LEU A 164 -7.98 15.86 -6.41
C LEU A 164 -7.84 16.62 -5.10
N ASP A 165 -6.60 16.80 -4.63
CA ASP A 165 -6.31 17.75 -3.56
C ASP A 165 -6.35 19.20 -4.08
N ASP A 166 -6.18 20.16 -3.17
CA ASP A 166 -6.25 21.59 -3.53
C ASP A 166 -5.21 21.99 -4.59
N GLU A 167 -4.03 21.37 -4.59
CA GLU A 167 -2.96 21.65 -5.55
C GLU A 167 -3.29 21.07 -6.93
N ALA A 168 -3.67 19.81 -7.00
CA ALA A 168 -4.08 19.13 -8.22
C ALA A 168 -5.35 19.77 -8.81
N TYR A 169 -6.28 20.21 -7.95
CA TYR A 169 -7.48 20.93 -8.35
C TYR A 169 -7.13 22.31 -8.92
N ALA A 170 -6.18 23.03 -8.33
CA ALA A 170 -5.69 24.30 -8.88
C ALA A 170 -5.00 24.12 -10.25
N ILE A 171 -4.24 23.03 -10.45
CA ILE A 171 -3.66 22.66 -11.75
C ILE A 171 -4.78 22.41 -12.77
N ALA A 172 -5.80 21.66 -12.40
CA ALA A 172 -6.94 21.35 -13.24
C ALA A 172 -7.73 22.62 -13.65
N GLN A 173 -7.82 23.60 -12.75
CA GLN A 173 -8.44 24.91 -12.99
C GLN A 173 -7.51 25.93 -13.69
N GLY A 174 -6.32 25.52 -14.13
CA GLY A 174 -5.33 26.37 -14.80
C GLY A 174 -5.87 27.14 -16.04
N PRO A 175 -5.02 27.87 -16.79
CA PRO A 175 -5.41 28.98 -17.69
C PRO A 175 -6.45 28.67 -18.80
N PHE A 176 -6.83 27.41 -18.96
CA PHE A 176 -7.86 26.93 -19.88
C PHE A 176 -9.25 26.75 -19.24
N GLY A 177 -9.41 26.99 -17.94
CA GLY A 177 -10.71 27.09 -17.27
C GLY A 177 -11.54 25.79 -17.33
N MET A 178 -10.90 24.64 -17.14
CA MET A 178 -11.62 23.37 -17.12
C MET A 178 -12.46 23.24 -15.84
N ASN A 179 -13.69 22.73 -15.97
CA ASN A 179 -14.43 22.22 -14.83
C ASN A 179 -13.74 20.94 -14.37
N ALA A 180 -12.81 21.08 -13.43
CA ALA A 180 -12.07 19.98 -12.86
C ALA A 180 -13.05 18.97 -12.21
N PRO A 181 -12.95 17.67 -12.54
CA PRO A 181 -13.71 16.65 -11.83
C PRO A 181 -13.23 16.58 -10.38
N GLU A 182 -14.15 16.39 -9.44
CA GLU A 182 -13.80 16.16 -8.04
C GLU A 182 -13.24 14.75 -7.83
N VAL A 183 -13.69 13.79 -8.66
CA VAL A 183 -13.30 12.38 -8.62
C VAL A 183 -12.81 11.95 -10.00
N LEU A 184 -11.63 11.33 -10.06
CA LEU A 184 -11.09 10.72 -11.26
C LEU A 184 -11.52 9.25 -11.41
N THR A 185 -11.58 8.76 -12.64
CA THR A 185 -11.78 7.35 -12.96
C THR A 185 -10.63 6.87 -13.84
N PHE A 186 -9.87 5.89 -13.37
CA PHE A 186 -8.67 5.41 -14.05
C PHE A 186 -8.94 4.20 -14.94
N GLU A 187 -8.24 4.13 -16.06
CA GLU A 187 -8.22 2.97 -16.96
C GLU A 187 -6.81 2.70 -17.46
N GLN A 188 -6.59 1.51 -18.00
CA GLN A 188 -5.31 1.16 -18.59
C GLN A 188 -5.09 2.00 -19.86
N ALA A 189 -3.97 2.70 -19.93
CA ALA A 189 -3.62 3.48 -21.11
C ALA A 189 -3.02 2.57 -22.20
N ASN A 190 -3.50 2.69 -23.43
CA ASN A 190 -2.89 2.01 -24.59
C ASN A 190 -1.83 2.89 -25.27
N GLU A 191 -1.00 2.29 -26.14
CA GLU A 191 0.10 2.99 -26.83
C GLU A 191 -0.35 4.27 -27.54
N ALA A 192 -1.51 4.26 -28.20
CA ALA A 192 -2.02 5.43 -28.91
C ALA A 192 -2.44 6.57 -27.96
N GLN A 193 -2.93 6.24 -26.76
CA GLN A 193 -3.29 7.21 -25.73
C GLN A 193 -2.06 7.77 -25.00
N ILE A 194 -1.02 6.95 -24.82
CA ILE A 194 0.25 7.38 -24.24
C ILE A 194 0.91 8.41 -25.16
N GLY A 195 0.91 8.16 -26.48
CA GLY A 195 1.43 9.08 -27.48
C GLY A 195 2.88 9.48 -27.19
N ASP A 196 3.14 10.79 -27.20
CA ASP A 196 4.46 11.36 -26.92
C ASP A 196 4.71 11.63 -25.42
N ALA A 197 3.91 11.05 -24.52
CA ALA A 197 4.16 11.17 -23.08
C ALA A 197 5.59 10.68 -22.77
N PRO A 198 6.29 11.30 -21.79
CA PRO A 198 7.62 10.86 -21.40
C PRO A 198 7.61 9.35 -21.11
N THR A 199 8.59 8.62 -21.67
CA THR A 199 8.78 7.21 -21.33
C THR A 199 9.11 7.12 -19.85
N VAL A 200 8.12 6.72 -19.06
CA VAL A 200 8.32 6.39 -17.66
C VAL A 200 8.58 4.90 -17.53
N SER A 201 9.38 4.54 -16.54
CA SER A 201 9.51 3.15 -16.14
C SER A 201 8.26 2.73 -15.38
N GLY A 202 7.69 1.59 -15.76
CA GLY A 202 6.52 1.02 -15.11
C GLY A 202 5.19 1.36 -15.80
N PRO A 203 4.08 0.85 -15.25
CA PRO A 203 2.76 0.98 -15.82
C PRO A 203 2.24 2.41 -15.75
N VAL A 204 1.43 2.75 -16.75
CA VAL A 204 0.73 4.02 -16.84
C VAL A 204 -0.77 3.80 -16.87
N MET A 205 -1.47 4.72 -16.25
CA MET A 205 -2.93 4.76 -16.23
C MET A 205 -3.42 6.10 -16.80
N ARG A 206 -4.62 6.10 -17.35
CA ARG A 206 -5.27 7.28 -17.91
C ARG A 206 -6.50 7.61 -17.07
N ASP A 207 -6.67 8.87 -16.69
CA ASP A 207 -7.97 9.31 -16.16
C ASP A 207 -8.94 9.60 -17.30
N ARG A 208 -10.21 9.23 -17.13
CA ARG A 208 -11.24 9.36 -18.18
C ARG A 208 -11.67 10.79 -18.40
N GLU A 209 -11.65 11.58 -17.33
CA GLU A 209 -12.27 12.89 -17.25
C GLU A 209 -11.46 13.97 -17.99
N THR A 210 -10.14 13.96 -17.82
CA THR A 210 -9.22 14.91 -18.46
C THR A 210 -8.37 14.25 -19.55
N GLY A 211 -8.24 12.91 -19.51
CA GLY A 211 -7.37 12.18 -20.40
C GLY A 211 -5.89 12.32 -20.08
N SER A 212 -5.54 12.77 -18.88
CA SER A 212 -4.15 12.84 -18.44
C SER A 212 -3.60 11.44 -18.25
N ILE A 213 -2.29 11.31 -18.46
CA ILE A 213 -1.56 10.07 -18.28
C ILE A 213 -0.79 10.18 -16.97
N TRP A 214 -0.88 9.14 -16.16
CA TRP A 214 -0.32 9.06 -14.83
C TRP A 214 0.64 7.88 -14.72
N SER A 215 1.76 8.07 -14.05
CA SER A 215 2.60 6.96 -13.60
C SER A 215 1.87 6.26 -12.46
N ALA A 216 1.51 5.00 -12.65
CA ALA A 216 0.84 4.22 -11.62
C ALA A 216 1.77 4.00 -10.42
N SER A 217 3.07 3.82 -10.66
CA SER A 217 4.07 3.59 -9.60
C SER A 217 4.32 4.80 -8.69
N THR A 218 4.16 6.03 -9.21
CA THR A 218 4.40 7.26 -8.42
C THR A 218 3.15 8.02 -8.03
N GLY A 219 2.04 7.81 -8.72
CA GLY A 219 0.82 8.60 -8.58
C GLY A 219 0.91 9.98 -9.23
N GLU A 220 1.93 10.25 -10.04
CA GLU A 220 2.14 11.55 -10.69
C GLU A 220 1.55 11.57 -12.11
N ALA A 221 0.87 12.66 -12.48
CA ALA A 221 0.45 12.93 -13.84
C ALA A 221 1.65 13.38 -14.68
N ILE A 222 2.01 12.59 -15.69
CA ILE A 222 3.21 12.81 -16.51
C ILE A 222 2.92 13.52 -17.84
N SER A 223 1.65 13.50 -18.27
CA SER A 223 1.18 14.14 -19.51
C SER A 223 -0.30 14.52 -19.42
N GLY A 224 -0.72 15.42 -20.30
CA GLY A 224 -2.10 15.91 -20.38
C GLY A 224 -2.41 17.07 -19.43
N PRO A 225 -3.69 17.44 -19.29
CA PRO A 225 -4.14 18.61 -18.53
C PRO A 225 -3.69 18.66 -17.06
N LEU A 226 -3.55 17.51 -16.42
CA LEU A 226 -3.18 17.40 -15.01
C LEU A 226 -1.67 17.23 -14.79
N ARG A 227 -0.84 17.35 -15.85
CA ARG A 227 0.61 17.13 -15.76
C ARG A 227 1.24 17.89 -14.58
N GLY A 228 1.96 17.16 -13.73
CA GLY A 228 2.60 17.65 -12.50
C GLY A 228 1.75 17.49 -11.25
N ALA A 229 0.46 17.14 -11.37
CA ALA A 229 -0.37 16.77 -10.22
C ALA A 229 0.06 15.42 -9.64
N SER A 230 -0.12 15.25 -8.33
CA SER A 230 0.15 14.00 -7.62
C SER A 230 -1.11 13.49 -6.92
N LEU A 231 -1.33 12.18 -6.93
CA LEU A 231 -2.35 11.54 -6.12
C LEU A 231 -1.87 11.33 -4.68
N ILE A 232 -2.79 11.45 -3.73
CA ILE A 232 -2.52 11.10 -2.34
C ILE A 232 -2.45 9.58 -2.20
N GLN A 233 -1.31 9.06 -1.73
CA GLN A 233 -1.15 7.63 -1.47
C GLN A 233 -1.94 7.23 -0.21
N ILE A 234 -2.76 6.19 -0.31
CA ILE A 234 -3.43 5.58 0.82
C ILE A 234 -2.49 4.54 1.45
N PRO A 235 -2.30 4.53 2.78
CA PRO A 235 -1.56 3.47 3.45
C PRO A 235 -2.18 2.09 3.18
N THR A 236 -1.31 1.11 2.89
CA THR A 236 -1.72 -0.26 2.59
C THR A 236 -0.86 -1.26 3.35
N THR A 237 -1.42 -2.46 3.54
CA THR A 237 -0.78 -3.56 4.26
C THR A 237 -0.77 -4.81 3.37
N PRO A 238 0.35 -5.09 2.68
CA PRO A 238 0.55 -6.39 2.04
C PRO A 238 0.57 -7.49 3.11
N SER A 239 -0.21 -8.55 2.91
CA SER A 239 -0.34 -9.63 3.87
C SER A 239 -0.69 -10.94 3.18
N PHE A 240 -0.47 -12.06 3.86
CA PHE A 240 -1.17 -13.29 3.51
C PHE A 240 -2.60 -13.24 4.02
N TRP A 241 -3.54 -13.81 3.26
CA TRP A 241 -4.97 -13.80 3.61
C TRP A 241 -5.24 -14.29 5.03
N PHE A 242 -4.64 -15.42 5.45
CA PHE A 242 -4.84 -15.95 6.80
C PHE A 242 -4.45 -14.95 7.90
N ALA A 243 -3.37 -14.19 7.70
CA ALA A 243 -2.90 -13.22 8.67
C ALA A 243 -3.77 -11.96 8.65
N TRP A 244 -4.21 -11.53 7.47
CA TRP A 244 -5.13 -10.40 7.33
C TRP A 244 -6.48 -10.67 8.01
N VAL A 245 -7.09 -11.84 7.76
CA VAL A 245 -8.41 -12.17 8.33
C VAL A 245 -8.35 -12.47 9.83
N ASP A 246 -7.21 -12.94 10.35
CA ASP A 246 -7.00 -13.04 11.80
C ASP A 246 -7.02 -11.66 12.48
N LEU A 247 -6.55 -10.61 11.79
CA LEU A 247 -6.57 -9.23 12.29
C LEU A 247 -7.92 -8.54 12.05
N PHE A 248 -8.53 -8.77 10.89
CA PHE A 248 -9.75 -8.10 10.44
C PHE A 248 -10.78 -9.13 9.93
N PRO A 249 -11.45 -9.88 10.83
CA PRO A 249 -12.39 -10.93 10.42
C PRO A 249 -13.57 -10.41 9.59
N ASP A 250 -14.02 -9.19 9.87
CA ASP A 250 -15.13 -8.52 9.19
C ASP A 250 -14.71 -7.80 7.89
N THR A 251 -13.46 -7.97 7.45
CA THR A 251 -12.99 -7.41 6.17
C THR A 251 -13.86 -7.88 5.00
N THR A 252 -14.11 -6.97 4.06
CA THR A 252 -14.65 -7.35 2.75
C THR A 252 -13.53 -7.84 1.83
N VAL A 253 -13.86 -8.63 0.82
CA VAL A 253 -12.97 -8.99 -0.28
C VAL A 253 -13.45 -8.21 -1.52
N TRP A 254 -12.53 -7.61 -2.24
CA TRP A 254 -12.87 -6.90 -3.47
C TRP A 254 -13.31 -7.89 -4.56
N GLY A 255 -14.34 -7.55 -5.32
CA GLY A 255 -14.88 -8.40 -6.39
C GLY A 255 -15.95 -9.41 -5.96
N GLU A 256 -16.20 -9.59 -4.65
CA GLU A 256 -17.33 -10.38 -4.12
C GLU A 256 -18.66 -9.62 -4.10
#